data_AF-A0A9D7A4N4-F1
#
_entry.id   AF-A0A9D7A4N4-F1
#
_cell.length_a   1.000
_cell.length_b   1.000
_cell.length_c   1.000
_cell.angle_alpha   90.00
_cell.angle_beta   90.00
_cell.angle_gamma   90.00
#
_symmetry.space_group_name_H-M   'P 1'
#
loop_
_entity.id
_entity.type
_entity.pdbx_description
1 polymer ?
#
loop_
_entity_poly.entity_id
_entity_poly.type
_entity_poly.pdbx_seq_one_letter_code
_entity_poly.pdbx_strand_id
1 'polypeptide(L)'
;MNEKRERPDFIWDYDLTEDDVRAILRGDNEYARVQMMVRILESARWSDIWRYLTVAQIRRDWSQISRWMRREVCDAWMFAWEVWGYGNA
;
A
#
# COMPACT_ATOMS: atom_id res chain seq x y z
N MET A 1 -19.19 21.39 13.88
CA MET A 1 -19.39 20.52 12.70
C MET A 1 -18.32 19.44 12.80
N ASN A 2 -18.72 18.18 13.03
CA ASN A 2 -17.77 17.09 13.21
C ASN A 2 -17.50 16.49 11.83
N GLU A 3 -16.49 17.00 11.12
CA GLU A 3 -15.99 16.34 9.92
C GLU A 3 -15.50 14.96 10.36
N LYS A 4 -16.25 13.91 9.97
CA LYS A 4 -15.79 12.53 10.16
C LYS A 4 -14.50 12.41 9.36
N ARG A 5 -13.37 12.54 10.06
CA ARG A 5 -12.06 12.13 9.56
C ARG A 5 -12.14 10.62 9.42
N GLU A 6 -12.57 10.15 8.24
CA GLU A 6 -12.79 8.74 7.98
C GLU A 6 -11.43 8.04 8.08
N ARG A 7 -11.20 7.36 9.20
CA ARG A 7 -10.06 6.48 9.39
C ARG A 7 -10.24 5.31 8.43
N PRO A 8 -9.27 5.01 7.55
CA PRO A 8 -9.38 3.85 6.68
C PRO A 8 -9.46 2.56 7.50
N ASP A 9 -10.38 1.66 7.16
CA ASP A 9 -10.60 0.40 7.89
C ASP A 9 -9.32 -0.45 8.05
N PHE A 10 -8.39 -0.36 7.08
CA PHE A 10 -7.16 -1.15 7.07
C PHE A 10 -6.10 -0.70 8.08
N ILE A 11 -6.28 0.47 8.72
CA ILE A 11 -5.30 1.09 9.63
C ILE A 11 -5.91 1.42 10.99
N TRP A 12 -6.92 0.64 11.40
CA TRP A 12 -7.69 0.81 12.63
C TRP A 12 -6.83 0.90 13.91
N ASP A 13 -5.63 0.31 13.90
CA ASP A 13 -4.63 0.25 14.97
C ASP A 13 -3.73 1.50 15.06
N TYR A 14 -3.78 2.42 14.10
CA TYR A 14 -3.07 3.71 14.16
C TYR A 14 -4.05 4.88 14.28
N ASP A 15 -3.57 5.96 14.88
CA ASP A 15 -4.29 7.24 14.86
C ASP A 15 -3.94 8.05 13.61
N LEU A 16 -4.31 7.50 12.44
CA LEU A 16 -4.10 8.13 11.14
C LEU A 16 -5.42 8.34 10.42
N THR A 17 -5.57 9.51 9.82
CA THR A 17 -6.68 9.85 8.93
C THR A 17 -6.35 9.49 7.48
N GLU A 18 -7.34 9.52 6.59
CA GLU A 18 -7.09 9.37 5.15
C GLU A 18 -6.08 10.40 4.62
N ASP A 19 -6.16 11.65 5.08
CA ASP A 19 -5.25 12.72 4.67
C ASP A 19 -3.82 12.45 5.15
N ASP A 20 -3.65 11.93 6.37
CA ASP A 20 -2.33 11.56 6.89
C ASP A 20 -1.70 10.43 6.07
N VAL A 21 -2.49 9.41 5.71
CA VAL A 21 -2.03 8.33 4.82
C VAL A 21 -1.57 8.91 3.48
N ARG A 22 -2.37 9.80 2.88
CA ARG A 22 -2.02 10.45 1.61
C ARG A 22 -0.80 11.36 1.74
N ALA A 23 -0.61 12.02 2.88
CA ALA A 23 0.56 12.84 3.16
C ALA A 23 1.83 11.99 3.29
N ILE A 24 1.77 10.87 4.01
CA ILE A 24 2.88 9.91 4.13
C ILE A 24 3.28 9.38 2.76
N LEU A 25 2.30 9.01 1.91
CA LEU A 25 2.58 8.49 0.57
C LEU A 25 3.20 9.52 -0.38
N ARG A 26 2.91 10.82 -0.17
CA ARG A 26 3.47 11.94 -0.95
C ARG A 26 4.78 12.49 -0.38
N GLY A 27 5.13 12.13 0.85
CA GLY A 27 6.30 12.64 1.53
C GLY A 27 7.62 12.08 1.01
N ASP A 28 8.69 12.79 1.37
CA ASP A 28 10.06 12.46 0.97
C ASP A 28 10.71 11.39 1.85
N ASN A 29 10.10 11.06 3.00
CA ASN A 29 10.58 9.98 3.86
C ASN A 29 10.27 8.62 3.22
N GLU A 30 11.27 8.07 2.54
CA GLU A 30 11.18 6.79 1.84
C GLU A 30 10.77 5.63 2.75
N TYR A 31 11.34 5.54 3.95
CA TYR A 31 11.00 4.47 4.89
C TYR A 31 9.52 4.52 5.30
N ALA A 32 9.03 5.70 5.69
CA ALA A 32 7.63 5.87 6.08
C ALA A 32 6.67 5.57 4.92
N ARG A 33 7.02 6.02 3.71
CA ARG A 33 6.26 5.74 2.48
C ARG A 33 6.20 4.24 2.19
N VAL A 34 7.33 3.54 2.19
CA VAL A 34 7.40 2.09 1.92
C VAL A 34 6.62 1.30 2.97
N GLN A 35 6.76 1.63 4.26
CA GLN A 35 5.99 0.97 5.33
C GLN A 35 4.48 1.18 5.16
N MET A 36 4.05 2.38 4.76
CA MET A 36 2.64 2.64 4.47
C MET A 36 2.15 1.85 3.24
N MET A 37 2.97 1.74 2.18
CA MET A 37 2.63 0.91 1.02
C MET A 37 2.47 -0.56 1.41
N VAL A 38 3.40 -1.12 2.20
CA VAL A 38 3.29 -2.49 2.72
C VAL A 38 2.00 -2.66 3.50
N ARG A 39 1.69 -1.72 4.40
CA ARG A 39 0.46 -1.78 5.21
C ARG A 39 -0.80 -1.81 4.35
N ILE A 40 -0.88 -0.95 3.33
CA ILE A 40 -2.01 -0.92 2.39
C ILE A 40 -2.13 -2.25 1.65
N LEU A 41 -1.03 -2.75 1.10
CA LEU A 41 -1.03 -3.98 0.29
C LEU A 41 -1.34 -5.24 1.09
N GLU A 42 -1.06 -5.25 2.39
CA GLU A 42 -1.36 -6.37 3.28
C GLU A 42 -2.75 -6.34 3.92
N SER A 43 -3.30 -5.15 4.16
CA SER A 43 -4.45 -4.98 5.07
C SER A 43 -5.67 -4.35 4.40
N ALA A 44 -5.50 -3.63 3.29
CA ALA A 44 -6.62 -3.01 2.60
C ALA A 44 -7.41 -4.02 1.78
N ARG A 45 -8.71 -3.78 1.66
CA ARG A 45 -9.53 -4.50 0.69
C ARG A 45 -9.01 -4.20 -0.71
N TRP A 46 -9.08 -5.19 -1.59
CA TRP A 46 -8.58 -5.09 -2.95
C TRP A 46 -9.01 -3.82 -3.69
N SER A 47 -10.29 -3.46 -3.58
CA SER A 47 -10.86 -2.25 -4.19
C SER A 47 -10.30 -0.95 -3.60
N ASP A 48 -9.90 -0.96 -2.34
CA ASP A 48 -9.42 0.24 -1.63
C ASP A 48 -7.95 0.50 -1.90
N ILE A 49 -7.15 -0.53 -2.22
CA ILE A 49 -5.72 -0.39 -2.57
C ILE A 49 -5.53 0.68 -3.64
N TRP A 50 -6.37 0.63 -4.69
CA TRP A 50 -6.30 1.52 -5.85
C TRP A 50 -6.73 2.96 -5.56
N ARG A 51 -7.30 3.24 -4.38
CA ARG A 51 -7.58 4.62 -3.94
C ARG A 51 -6.31 5.35 -3.49
N TYR A 52 -5.27 4.60 -3.11
CA TYR A 52 -4.04 5.12 -2.54
C TYR A 52 -2.82 4.90 -3.44
N LEU A 53 -2.78 3.75 -4.12
CA LEU A 53 -1.62 3.29 -4.86
C LEU A 53 -1.98 3.04 -6.33
N THR A 54 -0.99 3.25 -7.18
CA THR A 54 -1.02 2.82 -8.59
C THR A 54 -0.10 1.63 -8.79
N VAL A 55 -0.39 0.80 -9.79
CA VAL A 55 0.49 -0.31 -10.19
C VAL A 55 1.92 0.19 -10.46
N ALA A 56 2.07 1.35 -11.09
CA ALA A 56 3.38 1.94 -11.38
C ALA A 56 4.17 2.26 -10.10
N GLN A 57 3.53 2.82 -9.07
CA GLN A 57 4.18 3.07 -7.78
C GLN A 57 4.59 1.76 -7.10
N ILE A 58 3.69 0.78 -7.07
CA ILE A 58 3.98 -0.53 -6.44
C ILE A 58 5.17 -1.20 -7.14
N ARG A 59 5.20 -1.19 -8.48
CA ARG A 59 6.32 -1.78 -9.25
C ARG A 59 7.63 -1.05 -9.02
N ARG A 60 7.62 0.29 -9.04
CA ARG A 60 8.81 1.12 -8.80
C ARG A 60 9.45 0.79 -7.44
N ASP A 61 8.61 0.63 -6.41
CA ASP A 61 9.07 0.45 -5.03
C ASP A 61 9.06 -1.03 -4.59
N TRP A 62 8.81 -1.97 -5.52
CA TRP A 62 8.56 -3.39 -5.22
C TRP A 62 9.73 -4.06 -4.49
N SER A 63 10.96 -3.76 -4.89
CA SER A 63 12.17 -4.34 -4.28
C SER A 63 12.34 -3.95 -2.80
N GLN A 64 11.73 -2.84 -2.37
CA GLN A 64 11.72 -2.39 -0.99
C GLN A 64 10.49 -2.95 -0.26
N ILE A 65 9.31 -2.87 -0.89
CA ILE A 65 8.06 -3.38 -0.34
C ILE A 65 8.17 -4.87 0.01
N SER A 66 8.65 -5.69 -0.93
CA SER A 66 8.70 -7.15 -0.76
C SER A 66 9.63 -7.60 0.38
N ARG A 67 10.59 -6.77 0.79
CA ARG A 67 11.49 -7.05 1.93
C ARG A 67 10.79 -6.97 3.28
N TRP A 68 9.75 -6.14 3.38
CA TRP A 68 9.00 -5.91 4.62
C TRP A 68 7.65 -6.62 4.63
N MET A 69 7.23 -7.15 3.49
CA MET A 69 5.97 -7.84 3.30
C MET A 69 6.06 -9.30 3.76
N ARG A 70 4.97 -9.80 4.36
CA ARG A 70 4.81 -11.22 4.67
C ARG A 70 4.90 -12.07 3.40
N ARG A 71 5.56 -13.22 3.51
CA ARG A 71 5.89 -14.07 2.35
C ARG A 71 4.65 -14.49 1.55
N GLU A 72 3.57 -14.87 2.24
CA GLU A 72 2.33 -15.33 1.61
C GLU A 72 1.65 -14.21 0.81
N VAL A 73 1.74 -12.98 1.31
CA VAL A 73 1.21 -11.80 0.60
C VAL A 73 2.09 -11.47 -0.60
N CYS A 74 3.41 -11.56 -0.44
CA CYS A 74 4.36 -11.39 -1.55
C CYS A 74 4.10 -12.39 -2.67
N ASP A 75 3.89 -13.67 -2.34
CA ASP A 75 3.58 -14.73 -3.31
C ASP A 75 2.27 -14.44 -4.06
N ALA A 76 1.23 -13.98 -3.36
CA ALA A 76 -0.05 -13.59 -3.99
C ALA A 76 0.12 -12.41 -4.97
N TRP A 77 0.93 -11.42 -4.62
CA TRP A 77 1.24 -10.30 -5.50
C TRP A 77 2.12 -10.71 -6.68
N MET A 78 3.08 -11.61 -6.49
CA MET A 78 3.86 -12.19 -7.59
C MET A 78 2.96 -12.89 -8.59
N PHE A 79 2.01 -13.70 -8.12
CA PHE A 79 1.01 -14.31 -8.99
C PHE A 79 0.15 -13.25 -9.71
N ALA A 80 -0.27 -12.19 -9.01
CA ALA A 80 -0.98 -11.08 -9.65
C ALA A 80 -0.15 -10.40 -10.75
N TRP A 81 1.18 -10.25 -10.55
CA TRP A 81 2.08 -9.73 -11.58
C TRP A 81 2.11 -10.61 -12.82
N GLU A 82 2.16 -11.93 -12.66
CA GLU A 82 2.09 -12.88 -13.78
C GLU A 82 0.77 -12.73 -14.55
N VAL A 83 -0.37 -12.72 -13.85
CA VAL A 83 -1.71 -12.60 -14.45
C VAL A 83 -1.89 -11.28 -15.21
N TRP A 84 -1.32 -10.18 -14.72
CA TRP A 84 -1.41 -8.88 -15.39
C TRP A 84 -0.39 -8.68 -16.51
N GLY A 85 0.44 -9.69 -16.81
CA GLY A 85 1.47 -9.59 -17.84
C GLY A 85 2.69 -8.78 -17.42
N TYR A 86 2.90 -8.58 -16.12
CA TYR A 86 4.10 -7.97 -15.54
C TYR A 86 5.13 -9.01 -15.06
N GLY A 87 4.80 -10.31 -15.12
CA GLY A 87 5.63 -11.42 -14.65
C GLY A 87 6.87 -11.75 -15.49
N ASN A 88 7.18 -10.99 -16.54
CA ASN A 88 8.42 -11.12 -17.30
C ASN A 88 8.85 -9.76 -17.89
N ALA A 89 9.91 -9.19 -17.31
CA ALA A 89 10.91 -8.34 -17.97
C ALA A 89 12.28 -8.68 -17.37
#